data_AF-A0A554KX50-F1
#
_entry.id   AF-A0A554KX50-F1
#
_cell.length_a   1.000
_cell.length_b   1.000
_cell.length_c   1.000
_cell.angle_alpha   90.00
_cell.angle_beta   90.00
_cell.angle_gamma   90.00
#
_symmetry.space_group_name_H-M   'P 1'
#
loop_
_entity.id
_entity.type
_entity.pdbx_description
1 polymer ?
#
loop_
_entity_poly.entity_id
_entity_poly.type
_entity_poly.pdbx_seq_one_letter_code
_entity_poly.pdbx_strand_id
1 'polypeptide(L)'
;MKKFIFSSFLLFILPLFVFAQPLRTQLLLNPAARTPLGNIVLILLDLLSLVSFIVGALALIWFFWGIIQYVLKADNEEKQAAARSYMIYAVIGMFVMFSVWGLVNLVRNTFFLPGSPFIHLNPGDIPIVPRLP
;
A
#
# COMPACT_ATOMS: atom_id res chain seq x y z
N MET A 1 11.78 22.52 -15.68
CA MET A 1 11.97 22.77 -14.23
C MET A 1 10.67 22.58 -13.43
N LYS A 2 9.50 23.10 -13.86
CA LYS A 2 8.19 22.91 -13.18
C LYS A 2 7.83 21.44 -12.82
N LYS A 3 8.14 20.49 -13.70
CA LYS A 3 7.84 19.04 -13.54
C LYS A 3 8.68 18.32 -12.46
N PHE A 4 9.85 18.86 -12.10
CA PHE A 4 10.65 18.33 -10.99
C PHE A 4 10.10 18.75 -9.63
N ILE A 5 9.61 19.99 -9.51
CA ILE A 5 9.00 20.51 -8.28
C ILE A 5 7.72 19.74 -7.95
N PHE A 6 6.90 19.43 -8.98
CA PHE A 6 5.68 18.64 -8.81
C PHE A 6 5.99 17.20 -8.35
N SER A 7 7.07 16.59 -8.83
CA SER A 7 7.46 15.22 -8.44
C SER A 7 8.01 15.15 -7.00
N SER A 8 8.78 16.14 -6.55
CA SER A 8 9.23 16.19 -5.15
C SER A 8 8.09 16.46 -4.17
N PHE A 9 7.13 17.30 -4.57
CA PHE A 9 5.93 17.54 -3.76
C PHE A 9 5.07 16.27 -3.63
N LEU A 10 4.96 15.49 -4.72
CA LEU A 10 4.28 14.20 -4.70
C LEU A 10 4.96 13.22 -3.74
N LEU A 11 6.28 13.10 -3.78
CA LEU A 11 7.08 12.24 -2.89
C LEU A 11 6.91 12.59 -1.40
N PHE A 12 6.79 13.88 -1.07
CA PHE A 12 6.58 14.33 0.31
C PHE A 12 5.16 14.04 0.83
N ILE A 13 4.20 13.88 -0.09
CA ILE A 13 2.79 13.59 0.22
C ILE A 13 2.51 12.08 0.30
N LEU A 14 3.33 11.23 -0.32
CA LEU A 14 3.18 9.76 -0.27
C LEU A 14 3.05 9.17 1.16
N PRO A 15 3.78 9.64 2.19
CA PRO A 15 3.63 9.09 3.54
C PRO A 15 2.22 9.33 4.08
N LEU A 16 1.66 10.52 3.85
CA LEU A 16 0.33 10.89 4.32
C LEU A 16 -0.76 9.99 3.70
N PHE A 17 -0.60 9.59 2.44
CA PHE A 17 -1.51 8.67 1.77
C PHE A 17 -1.47 7.25 2.36
N VAL A 18 -0.27 6.77 2.73
CA VAL A 18 -0.11 5.47 3.39
C VAL A 18 -0.66 5.50 4.83
N PHE A 19 -0.45 6.59 5.56
CA PHE A 19 -0.96 6.78 6.91
C PHE A 19 -2.48 7.04 6.98
N ALA A 20 -3.16 7.33 5.86
CA ALA A 20 -4.63 7.47 5.82
C ALA A 20 -5.37 6.11 5.88
N GLN A 21 -4.74 5.03 5.41
CA GLN A 21 -5.33 3.69 5.39
C GLN A 21 -5.65 3.07 6.77
N PRO A 22 -4.82 3.19 7.83
CA PRO A 22 -5.11 2.58 9.13
C PRO A 22 -6.36 3.16 9.82
N LEU A 23 -6.64 4.45 9.63
CA LEU A 23 -7.79 5.11 10.26
C LEU A 23 -9.11 4.50 9.77
N ARG A 24 -9.19 4.18 8.46
CA ARG A 24 -10.32 3.44 7.87
C ARG A 24 -10.56 2.12 8.58
N THR A 25 -9.53 1.28 8.70
CA THR A 25 -9.67 -0.05 9.31
C THR A 25 -10.06 0.04 10.78
N GLN A 26 -9.53 0.99 11.54
CA GLN A 26 -9.89 1.16 12.96
C GLN A 26 -11.34 1.63 13.12
N LEU A 27 -11.82 2.49 12.23
CA LEU A 27 -13.17 3.06 12.30
C LEU A 27 -14.24 2.06 11.85
N LEU A 28 -13.94 1.17 10.90
CA LEU A 28 -14.84 0.09 10.46
C LEU A 28 -15.08 -0.98 11.54
N LEU A 29 -14.07 -1.23 12.38
CA LEU A 29 -14.11 -2.20 13.48
C LEU A 29 -14.76 -1.63 14.74
N ASN A 30 -14.92 -0.31 14.83
CA ASN A 30 -15.54 0.36 15.96
C ASN A 30 -17.06 0.52 15.71
N PRO A 31 -17.93 -0.28 16.35
CA PRO A 31 -19.37 -0.17 16.16
C PRO A 31 -19.94 1.19 16.63
N ALA A 32 -19.26 1.89 17.54
CA ALA A 32 -19.63 3.24 17.96
C ALA A 32 -19.38 4.31 16.89
N ALA A 33 -18.58 4.00 15.86
CA ALA A 33 -18.34 4.92 14.76
C ALA A 33 -19.40 4.85 13.66
N ARG A 34 -20.39 3.95 13.74
CA ARG A 34 -21.52 3.85 12.79
C ARG A 34 -22.62 4.89 13.08
N THR A 35 -22.21 6.13 13.27
CA THR A 35 -23.13 7.28 13.33
C THR A 35 -23.31 7.88 11.92
N PRO A 36 -24.35 8.69 11.67
CA PRO A 36 -24.50 9.37 10.37
C PRO A 36 -23.25 10.17 9.97
N LEU A 37 -22.60 10.80 10.95
CA LEU A 37 -21.34 11.53 10.79
C LEU A 37 -20.17 10.58 10.49
N GLY A 38 -20.06 9.47 11.22
CA GLY A 38 -19.03 8.47 10.98
C GLY A 38 -19.16 7.78 9.63
N ASN A 39 -20.39 7.54 9.14
CA ASN A 39 -20.62 6.99 7.79
C ASN A 39 -20.09 7.92 6.69
N ILE A 40 -20.22 9.24 6.84
CA ILE A 40 -19.67 10.21 5.87
C ILE A 40 -18.14 10.12 5.86
N VAL A 41 -17.51 10.05 7.03
CA VAL A 41 -16.05 9.89 7.15
C VAL A 41 -15.59 8.56 6.54
N LEU A 42 -16.32 7.47 6.76
CA LEU A 42 -16.02 6.17 6.17
C LEU A 42 -16.09 6.20 4.63
N ILE A 43 -17.12 6.83 4.06
CA ILE A 43 -17.24 6.99 2.60
C ILE A 43 -16.07 7.81 2.04
N LEU A 44 -15.66 8.90 2.71
CA LEU A 44 -14.50 9.69 2.29
C LEU A 44 -13.20 8.87 2.33
N LEU A 45 -13.01 8.07 3.38
CA LEU A 45 -11.84 7.19 3.51
C LEU A 45 -11.86 6.04 2.49
N ASP A 46 -13.02 5.49 2.15
CA ASP A 46 -13.18 4.49 1.09
C ASP A 46 -12.83 5.06 -0.29
N LEU A 47 -13.27 6.29 -0.59
CA LEU A 47 -12.88 6.98 -1.82
C LEU A 47 -11.36 7.21 -1.88
N LEU A 48 -10.74 7.63 -0.77
CA LEU A 48 -9.30 7.84 -0.71
C LEU A 48 -8.51 6.53 -0.87
N SER A 49 -9.01 5.45 -0.29
CA SER A 49 -8.44 4.11 -0.44
C SER A 49 -8.55 3.62 -1.88
N LEU A 50 -9.68 3.86 -2.55
CA LEU A 50 -9.90 3.50 -3.94
C LEU A 50 -8.96 4.27 -4.87
N VAL A 51 -8.81 5.59 -4.68
CA VAL A 51 -7.87 6.42 -5.45
C VAL A 51 -6.44 5.92 -5.27
N SER A 52 -6.03 5.58 -4.05
CA SER A 52 -4.69 5.05 -3.78
C SER A 52 -4.43 3.75 -4.54
N PHE A 53 -5.41 2.83 -4.55
CA PHE A 53 -5.31 1.58 -5.30
C PHE A 53 -5.23 1.82 -6.81
N ILE A 54 -6.05 2.73 -7.35
CA ILE A 54 -6.05 3.08 -8.77
C ILE A 54 -4.71 3.70 -9.19
N VAL A 55 -4.15 4.62 -8.39
CA VAL A 55 -2.84 5.23 -8.67
C VAL A 55 -1.72 4.18 -8.63
N GLY A 56 -1.75 3.26 -7.66
CA GLY A 56 -0.81 2.13 -7.61
C GLY A 56 -0.91 1.23 -8.85
N ALA A 57 -2.13 0.92 -9.30
CA ALA A 57 -2.35 0.14 -10.52
C ALA A 57 -1.87 0.87 -11.78
N LEU A 58 -2.15 2.17 -11.91
CA LEU A 58 -1.66 3.01 -13.01
C LEU A 58 -0.13 3.09 -13.04
N ALA A 59 0.52 3.18 -11.88
CA ALA A 59 1.97 3.15 -11.77
C ALA A 59 2.54 1.81 -12.25
N LEU A 60 1.89 0.69 -11.92
CA LEU A 60 2.27 -0.64 -12.39
C LEU A 60 2.15 -0.76 -13.93
N ILE A 61 1.07 -0.23 -14.51
CA ILE A 61 0.87 -0.21 -15.96
C ILE A 61 1.95 0.62 -16.65
N TRP A 62 2.29 1.79 -16.09
CA TRP A 62 3.38 2.63 -16.59
C TRP A 62 4.73 1.93 -16.52
N PHE A 63 4.97 1.13 -15.48
CA PHE A 63 6.17 0.30 -15.38
C PHE A 63 6.25 -0.75 -16.50
N PHE A 64 5.16 -1.48 -16.77
CA PHE A 64 5.13 -2.45 -17.87
C PHE A 64 5.32 -1.78 -19.24
N TRP A 65 4.76 -0.58 -19.44
CA TRP A 65 4.99 0.21 -20.65
C TRP A 65 6.48 0.53 -20.88
N GLY A 66 7.22 0.82 -19.81
CA GLY A 66 8.68 1.02 -19.85
C GLY A 66 9.44 -0.23 -20.29
N ILE A 67 9.04 -1.41 -19.81
CA ILE A 67 9.63 -2.70 -20.23
C ILE A 67 9.31 -3.01 -21.68
N ILE A 68 8.08 -2.78 -22.13
CA ILE A 68 7.69 -3.06 -23.51
C ILE A 68 8.50 -2.17 -24.48
N GLN A 69 8.68 -0.90 -24.15
CA GLN A 69 9.52 0.02 -24.92
C GLN A 69 11.01 -0.39 -24.94
N TYR A 70 11.50 -1.05 -23.89
CA TYR A 70 12.84 -1.62 -23.85
C TYR A 70 12.99 -2.74 -24.89
N VAL A 71 12.07 -3.70 -24.87
CA VAL A 71 12.09 -4.87 -25.77
C VAL A 71 11.97 -4.44 -27.23
N LEU A 72 11.10 -3.46 -27.54
CA LEU A 72 10.87 -3.00 -28.91
C LEU A 72 12.04 -2.22 -29.53
N LYS A 73 12.97 -1.69 -28.72
CA LYS A 73 14.11 -0.89 -29.18
C LYS A 73 15.44 -1.64 -29.13
N ALA A 74 15.39 -2.96 -28.96
CA ALA A 74 16.56 -3.82 -28.82
C ALA A 74 17.41 -3.99 -30.11
N ASP A 75 16.92 -3.54 -31.26
CA ASP A 75 17.55 -3.75 -32.59
C ASP A 75 18.67 -2.76 -32.94
N ASN A 76 18.99 -1.80 -32.06
CA ASN A 76 19.99 -0.77 -32.34
C ASN A 76 20.96 -0.63 -31.16
N GLU A 77 22.26 -0.87 -31.34
CA GLU A 77 23.27 -0.97 -30.26
C GLU A 77 23.29 0.27 -29.33
N GLU A 78 23.13 1.46 -29.90
CA GLU A 78 23.09 2.72 -29.15
C GLU A 78 21.81 2.84 -28.30
N LYS A 79 20.68 2.35 -28.83
CA LYS A 79 19.39 2.32 -28.12
C LYS A 79 19.36 1.21 -27.08
N GLN A 80 20.08 0.11 -27.27
CA GLN A 80 20.20 -0.98 -26.30
C GLN A 80 20.85 -0.51 -25.00
N ALA A 81 21.94 0.25 -25.08
CA ALA A 81 22.63 0.77 -23.90
C ALA A 81 21.72 1.71 -23.08
N ALA A 82 21.00 2.61 -23.77
CA ALA A 82 20.03 3.52 -23.15
C ALA A 82 18.81 2.78 -22.59
N ALA A 83 18.38 1.72 -23.25
CA ALA A 83 17.25 0.92 -22.81
C ALA A 83 17.65 0.10 -21.55
N ARG A 84 18.89 -0.42 -21.48
CA ARG A 84 19.35 -1.27 -20.37
C ARG A 84 19.41 -0.50 -19.06
N SER A 85 19.86 0.76 -19.12
CA SER A 85 19.83 1.65 -17.96
C SER A 85 18.40 1.94 -17.52
N TYR A 86 17.47 2.16 -18.44
CA TYR A 86 16.04 2.31 -18.14
C TYR A 86 15.45 1.09 -17.41
N MET A 87 15.82 -0.12 -17.79
CA MET A 87 15.38 -1.35 -17.11
C MET A 87 15.87 -1.40 -15.67
N ILE A 88 17.14 -1.04 -15.42
CA ILE A 88 17.71 -1.00 -14.07
C ILE A 88 16.96 0.03 -13.21
N TYR A 89 16.69 1.23 -13.76
CA TYR A 89 15.91 2.25 -13.06
C TYR A 89 14.47 1.82 -12.79
N ALA A 90 13.83 1.09 -13.71
CA ALA A 90 12.50 0.55 -13.51
C ALA A 90 12.49 -0.47 -12.36
N VAL A 91 13.43 -1.42 -12.35
CA VAL A 91 13.54 -2.45 -11.31
C VAL A 91 13.81 -1.83 -9.94
N ILE A 92 14.71 -0.84 -9.88
CA ILE A 92 14.99 -0.10 -8.64
C ILE A 92 13.74 0.65 -8.17
N GLY A 93 13.02 1.32 -9.06
CA GLY A 93 11.77 2.02 -8.73
C GLY A 93 10.71 1.08 -8.17
N MET A 94 10.55 -0.10 -8.78
CA MET A 94 9.63 -1.13 -8.31
C MET A 94 10.04 -1.65 -6.93
N PHE A 95 11.32 -1.97 -6.76
CA PHE A 95 11.86 -2.48 -5.50
C PHE A 95 11.61 -1.50 -4.36
N VAL A 96 11.87 -0.19 -4.56
CA VAL A 96 11.63 0.83 -3.55
C VAL A 96 10.13 0.96 -3.22
N MET A 97 9.25 0.98 -4.23
CA MET A 97 7.80 1.07 -4.01
C MET A 97 7.27 -0.09 -3.17
N PHE A 98 7.65 -1.34 -3.52
CA PHE A 98 7.24 -2.52 -2.78
C PHE A 98 7.92 -2.62 -1.41
N SER A 99 9.20 -2.25 -1.31
CA SER A 99 9.95 -2.28 -0.05
C SER A 99 9.37 -1.31 0.97
N VAL A 100 8.92 -0.12 0.56
CA VAL A 100 8.26 0.82 1.48
C VAL A 100 6.94 0.24 1.97
N TRP A 101 6.12 -0.36 1.11
CA TRP A 101 4.85 -0.95 1.51
C TRP A 101 5.03 -2.17 2.42
N GLY A 102 5.99 -3.03 2.09
CA GLY A 102 6.38 -4.18 2.90
C GLY A 102 6.94 -3.78 4.26
N LEU A 103 7.82 -2.77 4.30
CA LEU A 103 8.39 -2.25 5.54
C LEU A 103 7.33 -1.58 6.41
N VAL A 104 6.44 -0.77 5.83
CA VAL A 104 5.32 -0.18 6.55
C VAL A 104 4.44 -1.27 7.14
N ASN A 105 4.10 -2.31 6.37
CA ASN A 105 3.28 -3.41 6.89
C ASN A 105 4.00 -4.19 8.00
N LEU A 106 5.31 -4.40 7.87
CA LEU A 106 6.13 -5.06 8.88
C LEU A 106 6.18 -4.26 10.18
N VAL A 107 6.43 -2.95 10.08
CA VAL A 107 6.47 -2.04 11.23
C VAL A 107 5.09 -1.93 11.88
N ARG A 108 4.02 -1.86 11.07
CA ARG A 108 2.63 -1.88 11.57
C ARG A 108 2.33 -3.15 12.35
N ASN A 109 2.66 -4.31 11.80
CA ASN A 109 2.39 -5.59 12.44
C ASN A 109 3.25 -5.84 13.69
N THR A 110 4.46 -5.30 13.72
CA THR A 110 5.41 -5.54 14.82
C THR A 110 5.25 -4.55 15.97
N PHE A 111 5.08 -3.26 15.66
CA PHE A 111 5.08 -2.18 16.68
C PHE A 111 3.70 -1.61 16.99
N PHE A 112 2.74 -1.73 16.08
CA PHE A 112 1.41 -1.11 16.22
C PHE A 112 0.26 -2.12 16.35
N LEU A 113 0.50 -3.42 16.15
CA LEU A 113 -0.49 -4.51 16.21
C LEU A 113 0.04 -5.76 16.94
N PRO A 114 0.38 -5.71 18.24
CA PRO A 114 0.67 -6.93 19.00
C PRO A 114 -0.64 -7.68 19.28
N GLY A 115 -1.13 -8.45 18.31
CA GLY A 115 -2.39 -9.18 18.43
C GLY A 115 -3.01 -9.47 17.07
N SER A 116 -2.61 -10.57 16.46
CA SER A 116 -3.22 -11.15 15.27
C SER A 116 -4.76 -11.25 15.39
N PRO A 117 -5.56 -10.67 14.47
CA PRO A 117 -7.02 -10.82 14.46
C PRO A 117 -7.51 -12.23 14.08
N PHE A 118 -6.60 -13.20 13.93
CA PHE A 118 -6.90 -14.58 13.50
C PHE A 118 -6.88 -15.61 14.64
N ILE A 119 -6.59 -15.22 15.88
CA ILE A 119 -6.99 -16.03 17.04
C ILE A 119 -8.15 -15.30 17.72
N HIS A 120 -9.34 -15.47 17.16
CA HIS A 120 -10.55 -15.38 17.97
C HIS A 120 -10.49 -16.55 18.93
N LEU A 121 -10.00 -16.33 20.16
CA LEU A 121 -10.41 -17.19 21.26
C LEU A 121 -11.87 -16.84 21.51
N ASN A 122 -12.78 -17.53 20.81
CA ASN A 122 -14.17 -17.52 21.21
C ASN A 122 -14.19 -18.05 22.65
N PRO A 123 -14.82 -17.38 23.62
CA PRO A 123 -14.89 -17.89 24.99
C PRO A 123 -15.52 -19.29 25.12
N GLY A 124 -16.10 -19.84 24.05
CA GLY A 124 -16.54 -21.24 23.95
C GLY A 124 -15.46 -22.24 23.50
N ASP A 125 -14.32 -21.79 22.97
CA ASP A 125 -13.22 -22.65 22.49
C ASP A 125 -12.19 -22.93 23.58
N ILE A 126 -12.29 -22.28 24.74
CA ILE A 126 -11.51 -22.63 25.93
C ILE A 126 -12.07 -23.91 26.55
N PRO A 127 -11.31 -25.02 26.61
CA PRO A 127 -11.73 -26.21 27.31
C PRO A 127 -11.93 -25.89 28.80
N ILE A 128 -13.15 -26.08 29.30
CA ILE A 128 -13.45 -25.90 30.73
C ILE A 128 -12.96 -27.15 31.46
N VAL A 129 -12.05 -26.97 32.41
CA VAL A 129 -11.65 -28.05 33.31
C VAL A 129 -12.86 -28.44 34.19
N PRO A 130 -13.21 -29.74 34.29
CA PRO A 130 -14.22 -30.18 35.24
C PRO A 130 -13.81 -29.78 36.66
N ARG A 131 -14.63 -28.97 37.32
CA ARG A 131 -14.48 -28.73 38.76
C ARG A 131 -14.85 -30.03 39.48
N LEU A 132 -13.87 -30.61 40.18
CA LEU A 132 -14.11 -31.76 41.05
C LEU A 132 -15.05 -31.32 42.20
N PRO A 133 -15.93 -32.23 42.66
CA PRO A 133 -16.86 -31.97 43.76
C PRO A 133 -16.16 -31.74 45.11
#